data_AF-A0A960EX01-F1
#
_entry.id   AF-A0A960EX01-F1
#
_cell.length_a   1.000
_cell.length_b   1.000
_cell.length_c   1.000
_cell.angle_alpha   90.00
_cell.angle_beta   90.00
_cell.angle_gamma   90.00
#
_symmetry.space_group_name_H-M   'P 1'
#
loop_
_entity.id
_entity.type
_entity.pdbx_description
1 polymer ?
#
loop_
_entity_poly.entity_id
_entity_poly.type
_entity_poly.pdbx_seq_one_letter_code
_entity_poly.pdbx_strand_id
1 'polypeptide(L)'
;MGVTARVRTIVGLEVFELVGALVGTVGLLHDGYEFMGRTVETSELPFQSWVVAGLSLLVANGLVPAIALVLAWCHHHRARMAHLLTGAVLMAWIVGQVAVIGLVFVLQPVMFVVGAAITALAASLPAQVPGRDNGRRGTDTPTAVGS
;
A
#
# COMPACT_ATOMS: atom_id res chain seq x y z
N MET A 1 -15.72 -14.71 -2.90
CA MET A 1 -14.67 -14.25 -3.83
C MET A 1 -13.42 -15.11 -3.65
N GLY A 2 -12.87 -15.68 -4.73
CA GLY A 2 -11.65 -16.50 -4.68
C GLY A 2 -10.39 -15.68 -4.38
N VAL A 3 -9.32 -16.34 -3.94
CA VAL A 3 -8.04 -15.70 -3.55
C VAL A 3 -7.48 -14.83 -4.68
N THR A 4 -7.46 -15.34 -5.92
CA THR A 4 -6.98 -14.59 -7.09
C THR A 4 -7.77 -13.32 -7.34
N ALA A 5 -9.10 -13.37 -7.18
CA ALA A 5 -9.94 -12.19 -7.33
C ALA A 5 -9.63 -11.14 -6.25
N ARG A 6 -9.45 -11.56 -4.99
CA ARG A 6 -9.06 -10.65 -3.88
C ARG A 6 -7.73 -9.97 -4.15
N VAL A 7 -6.71 -10.72 -4.57
CA VAL A 7 -5.40 -10.15 -4.92
C VAL A 7 -5.53 -9.15 -6.07
N ARG A 8 -6.30 -9.47 -7.11
CA ARG A 8 -6.54 -8.52 -8.22
C ARG A 8 -7.23 -7.24 -7.76
N THR A 9 -8.21 -7.34 -6.85
CA THR A 9 -8.87 -6.17 -6.27
C THR A 9 -7.90 -5.33 -5.44
N ILE A 10 -7.08 -5.96 -4.59
CA ILE A 10 -6.05 -5.26 -3.81
C ILE A 10 -5.11 -4.51 -4.74
N VAL A 11 -4.53 -5.20 -5.73
CA VAL A 11 -3.61 -4.60 -6.71
C VAL A 11 -4.26 -3.43 -7.45
N GLY A 12 -5.54 -3.55 -7.84
CA GLY A 12 -6.26 -2.45 -8.48
C GLY A 12 -6.41 -1.22 -7.56
N LEU A 13 -6.70 -1.44 -6.28
CA LEU A 13 -6.80 -0.37 -5.29
C LEU A 13 -5.44 0.28 -4.99
N GLU A 14 -4.36 -0.51 -4.90
CA GLU A 14 -3.00 0.00 -4.68
C GLU A 14 -2.48 0.79 -5.89
N VAL A 15 -2.82 0.38 -7.11
CA VAL A 15 -2.52 1.17 -8.32
C VAL A 15 -3.29 2.49 -8.29
N PHE A 16 -4.57 2.47 -7.92
CA PHE A 16 -5.36 3.69 -7.77
C PHE A 16 -4.77 4.63 -6.72
N GLU A 17 -4.38 4.11 -5.56
CA GLU A 17 -3.69 4.87 -4.51
C GLU A 17 -2.37 5.45 -5.01
N LEU A 18 -1.52 4.64 -5.65
CA LEU A 18 -0.23 5.08 -6.18
C LEU A 18 -0.40 6.22 -7.20
N VAL A 19 -1.34 6.10 -8.13
CA VAL A 19 -1.64 7.18 -9.08
C VAL A 19 -2.12 8.43 -8.36
N GLY A 20 -3.01 8.28 -7.38
CA GLY A 20 -3.48 9.39 -6.54
C GLY A 20 -2.34 10.08 -5.79
N ALA A 21 -1.40 9.31 -5.24
CA ALA A 21 -0.22 9.84 -4.55
C ALA A 21 0.72 10.59 -5.51
N LEU A 22 0.92 10.09 -6.73
CA LEU A 22 1.72 10.78 -7.75
C LEU A 22 1.07 12.11 -8.17
N VAL A 23 -0.23 12.09 -8.48
CA VAL A 23 -0.99 13.29 -8.83
C VAL A 23 -0.97 14.30 -7.67
N GLY A 24 -1.22 13.84 -6.44
CA GLY A 24 -1.18 14.68 -5.26
C GLY A 24 0.19 15.25 -4.98
N THR A 25 1.26 14.48 -5.20
CA THR A 25 2.64 14.95 -5.02
C THR A 25 2.95 16.05 -6.02
N VAL A 26 2.65 15.84 -7.30
CA VAL A 26 2.87 16.85 -8.35
C VAL A 26 2.06 18.11 -8.07
N GLY A 27 0.77 17.96 -7.72
CA GLY A 27 -0.11 19.07 -7.38
C GLY A 27 0.42 19.90 -6.20
N LEU A 28 0.91 19.24 -5.14
CA LEU A 28 1.51 19.92 -3.99
C LEU A 28 2.83 20.62 -4.33
N LEU A 29 3.66 20.03 -5.18
CA LEU A 29 4.95 20.60 -5.57
C LEU A 29 4.81 21.80 -6.52
N HIS A 30 3.79 21.81 -7.38
CA HIS A 30 3.62 22.84 -8.40
C HIS A 30 2.60 23.91 -8.01
N ASP A 31 1.41 23.49 -7.56
CA ASP A 31 0.26 24.37 -7.35
C ASP A 31 -0.02 24.60 -5.85
N GLY A 32 0.42 23.68 -4.98
CA GLY A 32 0.40 23.80 -3.52
C GLY A 32 -0.97 24.19 -2.97
N TYR A 33 -1.09 25.46 -2.59
CA TYR A 33 -2.31 26.09 -2.10
C TYR A 33 -3.51 25.93 -3.05
N GLU A 34 -3.31 26.11 -4.36
CA GLU A 34 -4.41 25.98 -5.32
C GLU A 34 -4.88 24.54 -5.45
N PHE A 35 -3.97 23.57 -5.28
CA PHE A 35 -4.27 22.14 -5.34
C PHE A 35 -5.09 21.66 -4.14
N MET A 36 -4.72 22.09 -2.92
CA MET A 36 -5.49 21.79 -1.69
C MET A 36 -6.70 22.71 -1.50
N GLY A 37 -6.96 23.62 -2.45
CA GLY A 37 -8.01 24.62 -2.35
C GLY A 37 -7.62 25.79 -1.46
N ARG A 38 -8.29 26.93 -1.67
CA ARG A 38 -7.98 28.19 -0.98
C ARG A 38 -8.35 28.23 0.51
N THR A 39 -8.58 27.07 1.13
CA THR A 39 -8.94 26.93 2.54
C THR A 39 -7.82 26.36 3.38
N VAL A 40 -6.70 25.92 2.78
CA VAL A 40 -5.56 25.34 3.50
C VAL A 40 -4.34 26.23 3.30
N GLU A 41 -3.96 26.97 4.33
CA GLU A 41 -2.79 27.83 4.32
C GLU A 41 -1.51 27.05 4.62
N THR A 42 -0.37 27.57 4.15
CA THR A 42 0.94 26.93 4.39
C THR A 42 1.26 26.82 5.89
N SER A 43 0.77 27.75 6.71
CA SER A 43 0.94 27.72 8.17
C SER A 43 0.25 26.56 8.88
N GLU A 44 -0.74 25.94 8.22
CA GLU A 44 -1.47 24.79 8.76
C GLU A 44 -0.75 23.47 8.45
N LEU A 45 0.23 23.48 7.55
CA LEU A 45 1.00 22.29 7.20
C LEU A 45 2.08 21.98 8.23
N PRO A 46 2.39 20.67 8.43
CA PRO A 46 3.60 20.30 9.13
C PRO A 46 4.82 20.86 8.38
N PHE A 47 5.74 21.47 9.13
CA PHE A 47 6.94 22.14 8.59
C PHE A 47 6.67 23.33 7.66
N GLN A 48 5.43 23.80 7.56
CA GLN A 48 5.04 24.97 6.76
C GLN A 48 5.58 24.93 5.32
N SER A 49 5.56 23.74 4.70
CA SER A 49 6.17 23.53 3.40
C SER A 49 5.38 22.56 2.54
N TRP A 50 4.91 23.04 1.39
CA TRP A 50 4.27 22.23 0.36
C TRP A 50 5.20 21.15 -0.21
N VAL A 51 6.50 21.43 -0.26
CA VAL A 51 7.51 20.46 -0.71
C VAL A 51 7.61 19.28 0.25
N VAL A 52 7.69 19.58 1.56
CA VAL A 52 7.74 18.53 2.58
C VAL A 52 6.45 17.72 2.57
N ALA A 53 5.29 18.38 2.42
CA ALA A 53 4.00 17.70 2.31
C ALA A 53 3.94 16.75 1.09
N GLY A 54 4.34 17.23 -0.09
CA GLY A 54 4.37 16.45 -1.32
C GLY A 54 5.31 15.25 -1.24
N LEU A 55 6.53 15.46 -0.73
CA LEU A 55 7.48 14.35 -0.55
C LEU A 55 7.02 13.33 0.50
N SER A 56 6.41 13.79 1.59
CA SER A 56 5.85 12.89 2.60
C SER A 56 4.71 12.06 2.02
N LEU A 57 3.85 12.66 1.18
CA LEU A 57 2.80 11.95 0.46
C LEU A 57 3.37 10.88 -0.47
N LEU A 58 4.39 11.23 -1.25
CA LEU A 58 5.06 10.30 -2.16
C LEU A 58 5.69 9.12 -1.42
N VAL A 59 6.35 9.38 -0.29
CA VAL A 59 7.00 8.32 0.49
C VAL A 59 5.97 7.41 1.15
N ALA A 60 4.99 7.98 1.84
CA ALA A 60 4.01 7.19 2.60
C ALA A 60 3.02 6.46 1.68
N ASN A 61 2.45 7.14 0.68
CA ASN A 61 1.35 6.63 -0.14
C ASN A 61 1.76 6.36 -1.59
N GLY A 62 3.00 6.67 -1.99
CA GLY A 62 3.53 6.26 -3.29
C GLY A 62 4.46 5.05 -3.16
N LEU A 63 5.50 5.16 -2.32
CA LEU A 63 6.53 4.13 -2.23
C LEU A 63 6.01 2.82 -1.60
N VAL A 64 5.18 2.91 -0.56
CA VAL A 64 4.62 1.73 0.11
C VAL A 64 3.75 0.87 -0.83
N PRO A 65 2.71 1.40 -1.52
CA PRO A 65 1.96 0.63 -2.50
C PRO A 65 2.84 0.16 -3.67
N ALA A 66 3.81 0.95 -4.13
CA ALA A 66 4.73 0.51 -5.17
C ALA A 66 5.54 -0.73 -4.77
N ILE A 67 6.05 -0.78 -3.54
CA ILE A 67 6.74 -1.95 -2.99
C ILE A 67 5.78 -3.14 -2.91
N ALA A 68 4.54 -2.94 -2.46
CA ALA A 68 3.54 -4.00 -2.38
C ALA A 68 3.22 -4.60 -3.75
N LEU A 69 3.05 -3.75 -4.77
CA LEU A 69 2.83 -4.15 -6.16
C LEU A 69 4.00 -4.96 -6.72
N VAL A 70 5.24 -4.52 -6.48
CA VAL A 70 6.45 -5.26 -6.90
C VAL A 70 6.52 -6.63 -6.21
N LEU A 71 6.29 -6.69 -4.89
CA LEU A 71 6.30 -7.96 -4.15
C LEU A 71 5.19 -8.90 -4.60
N ALA A 72 4.02 -8.38 -4.94
CA ALA A 72 2.92 -9.16 -5.50
C ALA A 72 3.26 -9.70 -6.89
N TRP A 73 3.87 -8.88 -7.75
CA TRP A 73 4.33 -9.29 -9.08
C TRP A 73 5.38 -10.40 -9.01
N CYS A 74 6.32 -10.30 -8.06
CA CYS A 74 7.34 -11.32 -7.84
C CYS A 74 6.82 -12.56 -7.10
N HIS A 75 5.52 -12.64 -6.79
CA HIS A 75 4.92 -13.71 -5.97
C HIS A 75 5.63 -13.94 -4.63
N HIS A 76 6.14 -12.87 -4.01
CA HIS A 76 6.97 -12.95 -2.83
C HIS A 76 6.15 -13.29 -1.57
N HIS A 77 6.72 -14.06 -0.64
CA HIS A 77 6.09 -14.45 0.64
C HIS A 77 5.80 -13.28 1.61
N ARG A 78 6.17 -12.05 1.22
CA ARG A 78 5.90 -10.82 2.00
C ARG A 78 4.82 -9.96 1.35
N ALA A 79 4.29 -10.33 0.19
CA ALA A 79 3.28 -9.56 -0.52
C ALA A 79 2.05 -9.29 0.36
N ARG A 80 1.58 -10.31 1.12
CA ARG A 80 0.47 -10.13 2.05
C ARG A 80 0.76 -9.06 3.12
N MET A 81 1.96 -9.07 3.70
CA MET A 81 2.36 -8.08 4.70
C MET A 81 2.46 -6.68 4.09
N ALA A 82 2.99 -6.58 2.87
CA ALA A 82 3.10 -5.31 2.17
C ALA A 82 1.72 -4.71 1.89
N HIS A 83 0.75 -5.49 1.41
CA HIS A 83 -0.64 -5.02 1.22
C HIS A 83 -1.28 -4.53 2.52
N LEU A 84 -1.06 -5.25 3.63
CA LEU A 84 -1.54 -4.81 4.96
C LEU A 84 -0.93 -3.47 5.36
N LEU A 85 0.37 -3.29 5.13
CA LEU A 85 1.06 -2.05 5.42
C LEU A 85 0.54 -0.91 4.55
N THR A 86 0.33 -1.13 3.25
CA THR A 86 -0.25 -0.12 2.34
C THR A 86 -1.57 0.42 2.89
N GLY A 87 -2.54 -0.45 3.17
CA GLY A 87 -3.84 -0.02 3.66
C GLY A 87 -3.77 0.66 5.03
N ALA A 88 -2.91 0.18 5.94
CA ALA A 88 -2.72 0.78 7.26
C ALA A 88 -2.07 2.17 7.17
N VAL A 89 -1.07 2.33 6.31
CA VAL A 89 -0.39 3.61 6.08
C VAL A 89 -1.36 4.61 5.46
N LEU A 90 -2.15 4.21 4.46
CA LEU A 90 -3.16 5.08 3.85
C LEU A 90 -4.20 5.54 4.88
N MET A 91 -4.72 4.65 5.72
CA MET A 91 -5.65 5.03 6.78
C MET A 91 -5.01 5.98 7.79
N ALA A 92 -3.80 5.68 8.25
CA ALA A 92 -3.06 6.55 9.18
C ALA A 92 -2.78 7.93 8.56
N TRP A 93 -2.45 7.97 7.27
CA TRP A 93 -2.25 9.21 6.52
C TRP A 93 -3.50 10.07 6.51
N ILE A 94 -4.67 9.50 6.17
CA ILE A 94 -5.92 10.26 6.15
C ILE A 94 -6.30 10.78 7.54
N VAL A 95 -6.14 9.96 8.58
CA VAL A 95 -6.39 10.40 9.96
C VAL A 95 -5.46 11.56 10.35
N GLY A 96 -4.17 11.44 10.07
CA GLY A 96 -3.20 12.51 10.33
C GLY A 96 -3.51 13.78 9.53
N GLN A 97 -3.87 13.64 8.26
CA GLN A 97 -4.24 14.77 7.42
C GLN A 97 -5.49 15.49 7.96
N VAL A 98 -6.56 14.75 8.26
CA VAL A 98 -7.79 15.34 8.82
C VAL A 98 -7.55 15.96 10.19
N ALA A 99 -6.66 15.41 11.01
CA ALA A 99 -6.31 16.00 12.30
C ALA A 99 -5.56 17.34 12.17
N VAL A 100 -4.80 17.55 11.09
CA VAL A 100 -4.00 18.75 10.87
C VAL A 100 -4.77 19.82 10.10
N ILE A 101 -5.38 19.47 8.97
CA ILE A 101 -6.02 20.43 8.05
C ILE A 101 -7.56 20.32 8.03
N GLY A 102 -8.14 19.44 8.84
CA GLY A 102 -9.58 19.20 8.85
C GLY A 102 -10.07 18.37 7.66
N LEU A 103 -11.40 18.16 7.63
CA LEU A 103 -12.08 17.47 6.55
C LEU A 103 -12.45 18.45 5.43
N VAL A 104 -11.54 18.64 4.49
CA VAL A 104 -11.65 19.65 3.42
C VAL A 104 -12.19 19.09 2.10
N PHE A 105 -11.96 17.79 1.83
CA PHE A 105 -12.38 17.16 0.59
C PHE A 105 -13.04 15.80 0.83
N VAL A 106 -14.10 15.52 0.06
CA VAL A 106 -14.79 14.21 0.05
C VAL A 106 -13.84 13.07 -0.34
N LEU A 107 -12.75 13.36 -1.03
CA LEU A 107 -11.74 12.35 -1.37
C LEU A 107 -11.07 11.76 -0.12
N GLN A 108 -10.90 12.52 0.96
CA GLN A 108 -10.29 12.03 2.21
C GLN A 108 -11.03 10.81 2.78
N PRO A 109 -12.34 10.85 3.07
CA PRO A 109 -13.07 9.69 3.56
C PRO A 109 -13.14 8.55 2.54
N VAL A 110 -13.17 8.85 1.23
CA VAL A 110 -13.11 7.81 0.18
C VAL A 110 -11.78 7.06 0.26
N MET A 111 -10.65 7.77 0.37
CA MET A 111 -9.33 7.16 0.48
C MET A 111 -9.18 6.37 1.79
N PHE A 112 -9.77 6.82 2.89
CA PHE A 112 -9.82 6.03 4.12
C PHE A 112 -10.53 4.68 3.92
N VAL A 113 -11.67 4.69 3.23
CA VAL A 113 -12.41 3.46 2.88
C VAL A 113 -11.59 2.56 1.96
N VAL A 114 -10.86 3.13 0.99
CA VAL A 114 -9.92 2.37 0.15
C VAL A 114 -8.85 1.68 1.01
N GLY A 115 -8.21 2.39 1.94
CA GLY A 115 -7.21 1.82 2.85
C GLY A 115 -7.79 0.71 3.74
N ALA A 116 -9.01 0.91 4.24
CA ALA A 116 -9.73 -0.12 5.01
C ALA A 116 -10.04 -1.36 4.15
N ALA A 117 -10.45 -1.17 2.89
CA ALA A 117 -10.73 -2.27 1.97
C ALA A 117 -9.48 -3.07 1.62
N ILE A 118 -8.35 -2.39 1.32
CA ILE A 118 -7.04 -3.03 1.10
C ILE A 118 -6.67 -3.87 2.31
N THR A 119 -6.72 -3.28 3.51
CA THR A 119 -6.36 -3.94 4.77
C THR A 119 -7.23 -5.17 5.03
N ALA A 120 -8.55 -5.03 4.92
CA ALA A 120 -9.50 -6.12 5.16
C ALA A 120 -9.31 -7.27 4.16
N LEU A 121 -9.13 -6.96 2.88
CA LEU A 121 -8.89 -7.97 1.85
C LEU A 121 -7.56 -8.69 2.08
N ALA A 122 -6.48 -7.95 2.39
CA ALA A 122 -5.17 -8.51 2.66
C ALA A 122 -5.16 -9.38 3.93
N ALA A 123 -5.89 -8.97 4.98
CA ALA A 123 -6.05 -9.75 6.21
C ALA A 123 -6.76 -11.09 5.95
N SER A 124 -7.68 -11.11 4.99
CA SER A 124 -8.42 -12.31 4.58
C SER A 124 -7.64 -13.27 3.67
N LEU A 125 -6.42 -12.91 3.25
CA LEU A 125 -5.56 -13.79 2.45
C LEU A 125 -4.97 -14.91 3.33
N PRO A 126 -4.78 -16.12 2.78
CA PRO A 126 -4.15 -17.22 3.51
C PRO A 126 -2.78 -16.81 4.07
N ALA A 127 -2.42 -17.32 5.25
CA ALA A 127 -1.05 -17.20 5.73
C ALA A 127 -0.13 -17.97 4.79
N GLN A 128 0.85 -17.27 4.22
CA GLN A 128 1.93 -17.91 3.50
C GLN A 128 2.83 -18.53 4.57
N VAL A 129 2.69 -19.84 4.81
CA VAL A 129 3.54 -20.57 5.77
C VAL A 129 4.97 -20.59 5.22
N PRO A 130 5.95 -19.90 5.84
CA PRO A 130 7.32 -19.98 5.39
C PRO A 130 7.87 -21.37 5.76
N GLY A 131 8.35 -22.13 4.77
CA GLY A 131 9.14 -23.35 5.01
C GLY A 131 8.36 -24.67 5.08
N ARG A 132 7.76 -25.10 3.96
CA ARG A 132 7.48 -26.52 3.71
C ARG A 132 8.19 -27.07 2.48
N ASP A 133 9.38 -26.54 2.19
CA ASP A 133 10.38 -27.20 1.35
C ASP A 133 11.40 -27.90 2.26
N ASN A 134 10.91 -28.88 3.03
CA ASN A 134 11.72 -29.74 3.90
C ASN A 134 11.99 -31.06 3.19
N GLY A 135 13.20 -31.22 2.63
CA GLY A 135 13.95 -32.47 2.77
C GLY A 135 13.36 -33.77 2.20
N ARG A 136 12.53 -33.76 1.15
CA ARG A 136 12.07 -34.98 0.45
C ARG A 136 12.84 -35.30 -0.85
N ARG A 137 14.14 -34.99 -0.88
CA ARG A 137 15.10 -35.54 -1.86
C ARG A 137 16.25 -36.25 -1.14
N GLY A 138 15.91 -37.25 -0.33
CA GLY A 138 16.87 -38.13 0.31
C GLY A 138 16.31 -39.54 0.33
N THR A 139 16.99 -40.42 -0.40
CA THR A 139 17.01 -41.89 -0.25
C THR A 139 15.71 -42.65 -0.51
N ASP A 140 15.39 -42.88 -1.78
CA ASP A 140 14.76 -44.13 -2.22
C ASP A 140 15.33 -44.49 -3.61
N THR A 141 16.63 -44.80 -3.63
CA THR A 141 17.20 -45.59 -4.72
C THR A 141 17.49 -46.96 -4.11
N PRO A 142 16.65 -47.98 -4.38
CA PRO A 142 17.04 -49.36 -4.09
C PRO A 142 18.25 -49.67 -4.96
N THR A 143 19.41 -49.85 -4.32
CA THR A 143 20.57 -50.46 -4.97
C THR A 143 20.16 -51.82 -5.49
N ALA A 144 20.17 -51.94 -6.82
CA ALA A 144 20.20 -53.23 -7.48
C ALA A 144 21.47 -54.01 -7.08
N VAL A 145 21.42 -55.31 -7.38
CA VAL A 145 22.51 -56.29 -7.46
C VAL A 145 22.75 -57.11 -6.19
N GLY A 146 22.28 -58.36 -6.25
CA GLY A 146 22.61 -59.43 -5.33
C GLY A 146 22.25 -60.79 -5.92
N SER A 147 23.22 -61.36 -6.66
CA SER A 147 23.48 -62.78 -6.95
C SER A 147 22.49 -63.57 -7.79
#